data_AF-A0A3M6UBM1-F1
#
_entry.id   AF-A0A3M6UBM1-F1
#
_cell.length_a   1.000
_cell.length_b   1.000
_cell.length_c   1.000
_cell.angle_alpha   90.00
_cell.angle_beta   90.00
_cell.angle_gamma   90.00
#
_symmetry.space_group_name_H-M   'P 1'
#
loop_
_entity.id
_entity.type
_entity.pdbx_description
1 polymer ?
#
loop_
_entity_poly.entity_id
_entity_poly.type
_entity_poly.pdbx_seq_one_letter_code
_entity_poly.pdbx_strand_id
1 'polypeptide(L)'
;MDGNMTTFHHNAHYWSDYKGYNLPGGKTGFDEQETKLPTYWNTSFSKICLGMKIDQQLRFIVIHKKADSLYSLIADGQYRATSLGRDKWKELVGSQGSLQYSCNKEGFNAVCSWSENSKTRIGIVSNNQNECSSCDSRIGFGTGGNPDNSNTCGNEAGRSGVDNGIKHIKAMGYILRHFILVFLSSILTYAQCSAEINALEEDWFPSDKTFKQRLFSKDELHFLNVARVGMFTLYNQLDCLFQCVRNTLCLSINMAASKEADGRFWCELLSSDKYRDAENYKENTSSHHLSILSPCSSSPCQNGGTCIPNYKYTTCQCLCEQGFLGEFCEKAITSCKELYDLNSSNVSELVTLRLDSKAISVLCHMGDFGCGNGGWTPVMKIDGTKGTFHYNSPYWSNKIEYNLPGGESGFDSRETKLSTYWNTSFSKICLGMKIGQHLRFTVINKQADSLYSLIADGQYRAISLGRETWKNLIGSIASLQLNCNREGFNTVDVNRIDVYHSEARIGIVANQENDCKTCDSRIGFGTGGYFEDAVACGNVAYVGGDNGNRRTPAMGYILVQ
;
A
#
# COMPACT_ATOMS: atom_id res chain seq x y z
N MET A 1 -3.00 -33.72 -12.75
CA MET A 1 -2.80 -35.17 -12.94
C MET A 1 -2.82 -35.43 -14.43
N ASP A 2 -1.80 -36.07 -14.96
CA ASP A 2 -1.65 -36.27 -16.40
C ASP A 2 -2.17 -37.66 -16.77
N GLY A 3 -3.18 -37.71 -17.66
CA GLY A 3 -3.76 -38.96 -18.16
C GLY A 3 -2.75 -39.89 -18.86
N ASN A 4 -1.58 -39.40 -19.25
CA ASN A 4 -0.47 -40.19 -19.79
C ASN A 4 0.41 -40.84 -18.72
N MET A 5 0.33 -40.38 -17.48
CA MET A 5 1.15 -40.84 -16.36
C MET A 5 0.37 -41.78 -15.45
N THR A 6 1.08 -42.70 -14.79
CA THR A 6 0.48 -43.66 -13.85
C THR A 6 0.46 -43.17 -12.40
N THR A 7 1.02 -41.99 -12.12
CA THR A 7 1.18 -41.44 -10.76
C THR A 7 -0.14 -41.44 -9.99
N PHE A 8 -1.21 -40.92 -10.60
CA PHE A 8 -2.53 -40.85 -9.99
C PHE A 8 -3.49 -41.92 -10.49
N HIS A 9 -3.00 -43.07 -10.97
CA HIS A 9 -3.85 -44.21 -11.33
C HIS A 9 -4.82 -44.57 -10.19
N HIS A 10 -5.97 -45.16 -10.52
CA HIS A 10 -7.01 -45.49 -9.53
C HIS A 10 -6.48 -46.20 -8.28
N ASN A 11 -5.57 -47.16 -8.46
CA ASN A 11 -4.97 -47.96 -7.38
C ASN A 11 -3.76 -47.30 -6.70
N ALA A 12 -3.38 -46.07 -7.06
CA ALA A 12 -2.21 -45.42 -6.50
C ALA A 12 -2.39 -45.11 -5.01
N HIS A 13 -1.35 -45.37 -4.22
CA HIS A 13 -1.31 -45.09 -2.78
C HIS A 13 -1.54 -43.60 -2.45
N TYR A 14 -1.27 -42.69 -3.39
CA TYR A 14 -1.52 -41.25 -3.25
C TYR A 14 -2.98 -40.90 -2.94
N TRP A 15 -3.94 -41.76 -3.23
CA TRP A 15 -5.35 -41.51 -2.89
C TRP A 15 -5.66 -41.77 -1.41
N SER A 16 -4.85 -42.59 -0.72
CA SER A 16 -5.11 -43.08 0.63
C SER A 16 -4.01 -42.72 1.65
N ASP A 17 -3.04 -41.88 1.26
CA ASP A 17 -1.99 -41.42 2.16
C ASP A 17 -1.99 -39.88 2.36
N TYR A 18 -1.23 -39.45 3.36
CA TYR A 18 -1.01 -38.04 3.71
C TYR A 18 0.28 -37.48 3.09
N LYS A 19 0.82 -38.11 2.03
CA LYS A 19 2.05 -37.65 1.39
C LYS A 19 1.74 -36.68 0.25
N GLY A 20 2.45 -35.57 0.22
CA GLY A 20 2.46 -34.66 -0.91
C GLY A 20 3.28 -35.22 -2.06
N TYR A 21 2.97 -34.80 -3.28
CA TYR A 21 3.73 -35.14 -4.49
C TYR A 21 4.02 -33.86 -5.25
N ASN A 22 5.29 -33.62 -5.60
CA ASN A 22 5.74 -32.45 -6.35
C ASN A 22 5.08 -31.13 -5.87
N LEU A 23 5.29 -30.79 -4.59
CA LEU A 23 4.71 -29.59 -3.98
C LEU A 23 5.01 -28.28 -4.72
N PRO A 24 6.21 -28.08 -5.32
CA PRO A 24 6.49 -26.88 -6.11
C PRO A 24 5.53 -26.66 -7.29
N GLY A 25 5.00 -27.73 -7.89
CA GLY A 25 3.99 -27.63 -8.98
C GLY A 25 2.67 -27.00 -8.55
N GLY A 26 2.40 -26.85 -7.25
CA GLY A 26 1.26 -26.07 -6.76
C GLY A 26 1.40 -24.56 -6.94
N LYS A 27 2.58 -24.06 -7.34
CA LYS A 27 2.86 -22.62 -7.50
C LYS A 27 2.63 -22.10 -8.93
N THR A 28 2.35 -22.99 -9.88
CA THR A 28 2.46 -22.72 -11.32
C THR A 28 1.11 -22.71 -12.08
N GLY A 29 -0.01 -22.72 -11.35
CA GLY A 29 -1.35 -22.53 -11.95
C GLY A 29 -1.83 -23.73 -12.77
N PHE A 30 -2.50 -23.48 -13.91
CA PHE A 30 -3.01 -24.52 -14.83
C PHE A 30 -1.92 -25.05 -15.78
N ASP A 31 -0.79 -25.47 -15.22
CA ASP A 31 0.30 -26.07 -15.98
C ASP A 31 0.09 -27.57 -16.21
N GLU A 32 1.11 -28.25 -16.75
CA GLU A 32 1.10 -29.68 -17.06
C GLU A 32 1.93 -30.51 -16.07
N GLN A 33 2.26 -29.95 -14.88
CA GLN A 33 3.01 -30.66 -13.85
C GLN A 33 2.09 -31.41 -12.89
N GLU A 34 2.31 -32.71 -12.71
CA GLU A 34 1.59 -33.48 -11.70
C GLU A 34 1.94 -33.03 -10.29
N THR A 35 0.92 -32.76 -9.45
CA THR A 35 1.11 -32.37 -8.05
C THR A 35 -0.02 -32.90 -7.15
N LYS A 36 0.30 -33.15 -5.88
CA LYS A 36 -0.65 -33.43 -4.80
C LYS A 36 -0.26 -32.57 -3.60
N LEU A 37 -1.16 -31.66 -3.23
CA LEU A 37 -0.95 -30.69 -2.17
C LEU A 37 -1.61 -31.14 -0.85
N PRO A 38 -1.14 -30.65 0.32
CA PRO A 38 -1.77 -30.90 1.61
C PRO A 38 -3.25 -30.52 1.69
N THR A 39 -3.71 -29.61 0.83
CA THR A 39 -5.12 -29.25 0.70
C THR A 39 -6.02 -30.43 0.30
N TYR A 40 -5.47 -31.52 -0.25
CA TYR A 40 -6.21 -32.76 -0.50
C TYR A 40 -6.82 -33.36 0.77
N TRP A 41 -6.08 -33.34 1.88
CA TRP A 41 -6.46 -34.00 3.13
C TRP A 41 -6.79 -33.06 4.29
N ASN A 42 -6.32 -31.81 4.24
CA ASN A 42 -6.48 -30.82 5.31
C ASN A 42 -7.52 -29.72 5.00
N THR A 43 -8.33 -29.86 3.95
CA THR A 43 -9.22 -28.75 3.53
C THR A 43 -10.64 -29.21 3.28
N SER A 44 -11.56 -28.71 4.10
CA SER A 44 -13.00 -28.93 3.93
C SER A 44 -13.58 -28.11 2.79
N PHE A 45 -14.67 -28.61 2.19
CA PHE A 45 -15.36 -27.95 1.11
C PHE A 45 -16.85 -28.30 1.09
N SER A 46 -17.65 -27.43 0.47
CA SER A 46 -19.06 -27.67 0.12
C SER A 46 -19.27 -27.86 -1.40
N LYS A 47 -18.29 -27.43 -2.20
CA LYS A 47 -18.25 -27.61 -3.65
C LYS A 47 -16.82 -27.90 -4.09
N ILE A 48 -16.67 -28.72 -5.13
CA ILE A 48 -15.40 -29.03 -5.77
C ILE A 48 -15.52 -28.76 -7.27
N CYS A 49 -14.54 -28.05 -7.82
CA CYS A 49 -14.43 -27.74 -9.24
C CYS A 49 -13.45 -28.71 -9.88
N LEU A 50 -13.90 -29.44 -10.88
CA LEU A 50 -13.12 -30.39 -11.65
C LEU A 50 -12.80 -29.77 -12.99
N GLY A 51 -11.54 -29.84 -13.42
CA GLY A 51 -11.09 -29.29 -14.70
C GLY A 51 -10.35 -30.32 -15.54
N MET A 52 -10.54 -30.31 -16.85
CA MET A 52 -9.72 -31.07 -17.79
C MET A 52 -9.18 -30.14 -18.88
N LYS A 53 -7.88 -30.25 -19.17
CA LYS A 53 -7.22 -29.60 -20.31
C LYS A 53 -6.95 -30.64 -21.39
N ILE A 54 -7.56 -30.43 -22.56
CA ILE A 54 -7.45 -31.28 -23.77
C ILE A 54 -7.23 -30.32 -24.94
N ASP A 55 -6.19 -30.55 -25.75
CA ASP A 55 -5.85 -29.70 -26.90
C ASP A 55 -5.79 -28.19 -26.56
N GLN A 56 -5.14 -27.86 -25.44
CA GLN A 56 -5.06 -26.50 -24.87
C GLN A 56 -6.39 -25.89 -24.39
N GLN A 57 -7.53 -26.58 -24.53
CA GLN A 57 -8.81 -26.13 -24.02
C GLN A 57 -9.06 -26.66 -22.61
N LEU A 58 -9.25 -25.74 -21.67
CA LEU A 58 -9.54 -26.02 -20.27
C LEU A 58 -11.05 -25.92 -20.02
N ARG A 59 -11.67 -26.98 -19.52
CA ARG A 59 -13.11 -27.04 -19.23
C ARG A 59 -13.36 -27.46 -17.81
N PHE A 60 -14.41 -26.92 -17.20
CA PHE A 60 -14.72 -27.14 -15.79
C PHE A 60 -16.15 -27.56 -15.54
N ILE A 61 -16.34 -28.34 -14.47
CA ILE A 61 -17.65 -28.62 -13.86
C ILE A 61 -17.55 -28.53 -12.35
N VAL A 62 -18.69 -28.34 -11.68
CA VAL A 62 -18.76 -28.18 -10.22
C VAL A 62 -19.62 -29.29 -9.62
N ILE A 63 -19.09 -30.03 -8.65
CA ILE A 63 -19.84 -30.97 -7.82
C ILE A 63 -20.15 -30.31 -6.49
N HIS A 64 -21.43 -30.33 -6.12
CA HIS A 64 -21.91 -29.92 -4.80
C HIS A 64 -21.82 -31.11 -3.85
N LYS A 65 -20.81 -31.11 -2.97
CA LYS A 65 -20.63 -32.15 -1.96
C LYS A 65 -19.92 -31.55 -0.75
N LYS A 66 -20.53 -31.68 0.43
CA LYS A 66 -19.91 -31.29 1.69
C LYS A 66 -19.02 -32.43 2.21
N ALA A 67 -17.77 -32.10 2.55
CA ALA A 67 -16.83 -33.03 3.14
C ALA A 67 -15.75 -32.30 3.95
N ASP A 68 -15.16 -33.00 4.92
CA ASP A 68 -14.07 -32.48 5.74
C ASP A 68 -12.76 -32.38 4.95
N SER A 69 -12.59 -33.23 3.94
CA SER A 69 -11.55 -33.13 2.92
C SER A 69 -11.81 -34.05 1.73
N LEU A 70 -11.05 -33.91 0.65
CA LEU A 70 -11.19 -34.82 -0.50
C LEU A 70 -10.69 -36.22 -0.12
N TYR A 71 -9.64 -36.28 0.70
CA TYR A 71 -9.18 -37.50 1.35
C TYR A 71 -10.33 -38.22 2.07
N SER A 72 -11.15 -37.52 2.86
CA SER A 72 -12.29 -38.13 3.58
C SER A 72 -13.35 -38.76 2.67
N LEU A 73 -13.44 -38.33 1.41
CA LEU A 73 -14.37 -38.89 0.41
C LEU A 73 -13.76 -40.03 -0.41
N ILE A 74 -12.44 -40.15 -0.45
CA ILE A 74 -11.75 -41.04 -1.39
C ILE A 74 -11.00 -42.17 -0.67
N ALA A 75 -10.29 -41.85 0.41
CA ALA A 75 -9.27 -42.72 1.01
C ALA A 75 -9.84 -44.04 1.58
N ASP A 76 -11.10 -44.07 2.01
CA ASP A 76 -11.76 -45.26 2.54
C ASP A 76 -12.29 -46.22 1.45
N GLY A 77 -12.16 -45.84 0.18
CA GLY A 77 -12.64 -46.62 -0.97
C GLY A 77 -14.16 -46.71 -1.10
N GLN A 78 -14.94 -46.08 -0.21
CA GLN A 78 -16.39 -46.18 -0.23
C GLN A 78 -16.98 -45.38 -1.39
N TYR A 79 -17.94 -45.98 -2.09
CA TYR A 79 -18.66 -45.32 -3.18
C TYR A 79 -19.58 -44.24 -2.62
N ARG A 80 -19.54 -43.05 -3.22
CA ARG A 80 -20.45 -41.94 -2.87
C ARG A 80 -20.98 -41.30 -4.14
N ALA A 81 -22.28 -41.40 -4.35
CA ALA A 81 -22.94 -40.87 -5.54
C ALA A 81 -22.84 -39.33 -5.64
N THR A 82 -22.81 -38.86 -6.87
CA THR A 82 -23.07 -37.47 -7.28
C THR A 82 -24.34 -37.43 -8.14
N SER A 83 -24.79 -36.23 -8.51
CA SER A 83 -26.01 -36.01 -9.28
C SER A 83 -25.79 -34.99 -10.40
N LEU A 84 -24.64 -35.05 -11.08
CA LEU A 84 -24.31 -34.13 -12.16
C LEU A 84 -25.04 -34.51 -13.45
N GLY A 85 -25.24 -35.80 -13.67
CA GLY A 85 -25.72 -36.33 -14.93
C GLY A 85 -24.61 -36.47 -15.97
N ARG A 86 -24.88 -37.37 -16.93
CA ARG A 86 -23.97 -37.77 -18.00
C ARG A 86 -23.45 -36.59 -18.83
N ASP A 87 -24.33 -35.70 -19.25
CA ASP A 87 -23.98 -34.60 -20.14
C ASP A 87 -22.99 -33.64 -19.48
N LYS A 88 -23.14 -33.38 -18.17
CA LYS A 88 -22.17 -32.61 -17.41
C LYS A 88 -20.80 -33.27 -17.35
N TRP A 89 -20.71 -34.59 -17.17
CA TRP A 89 -19.41 -35.26 -17.27
C TRP A 89 -18.79 -35.14 -18.66
N LYS A 90 -19.59 -35.19 -19.72
CA LYS A 90 -19.12 -35.00 -21.10
C LYS A 90 -18.64 -33.56 -21.37
N GLU A 91 -19.18 -32.55 -20.68
CA GLU A 91 -18.71 -31.16 -20.81
C GLU A 91 -17.22 -31.00 -20.46
N LEU A 92 -16.67 -31.79 -19.53
CA LEU A 92 -15.23 -31.79 -19.23
C LEU A 92 -14.37 -32.16 -20.45
N VAL A 93 -14.88 -33.08 -21.28
CA VAL A 93 -14.19 -33.64 -22.44
C VAL A 93 -14.54 -32.88 -23.72
N GLY A 94 -15.67 -32.17 -23.72
CA GLY A 94 -16.20 -31.38 -24.82
C GLY A 94 -16.98 -32.21 -25.83
N SER A 95 -17.13 -31.68 -27.05
CA SER A 95 -17.89 -32.31 -28.14
C SER A 95 -17.38 -33.71 -28.54
N GLN A 96 -16.18 -34.08 -28.12
CA GLN A 96 -15.54 -35.38 -28.39
C GLN A 96 -15.89 -36.44 -27.33
N GLY A 97 -16.48 -36.06 -26.19
CA GLY A 97 -16.76 -36.99 -25.09
C GLY A 97 -17.72 -38.10 -25.51
N SER A 98 -17.43 -39.33 -25.06
CA SER A 98 -18.15 -40.54 -25.45
C SER A 98 -18.32 -41.49 -24.27
N LEU A 99 -19.50 -42.04 -24.09
CA LEU A 99 -19.83 -43.04 -23.07
C LEU A 99 -20.82 -44.05 -23.66
N GLN A 100 -21.01 -45.22 -23.05
CA GLN A 100 -22.10 -46.15 -23.41
C GLN A 100 -23.43 -45.76 -22.79
N TYR A 101 -24.56 -46.11 -23.42
CA TYR A 101 -25.85 -45.45 -23.18
C TYR A 101 -26.54 -45.71 -21.83
N SER A 102 -26.32 -46.86 -21.20
CA SER A 102 -27.23 -47.39 -20.19
C SER A 102 -26.80 -47.03 -18.76
N CYS A 103 -25.87 -47.78 -18.15
CA CYS A 103 -25.40 -47.48 -16.80
C CYS A 103 -24.74 -46.10 -16.71
N ASN A 104 -25.01 -45.35 -15.64
CA ASN A 104 -24.39 -44.06 -15.34
C ASN A 104 -24.00 -43.98 -13.86
N LYS A 105 -23.06 -44.84 -13.42
CA LYS A 105 -22.60 -44.82 -12.02
C LYS A 105 -21.59 -43.68 -11.84
N GLU A 106 -22.07 -42.54 -11.36
CA GLU A 106 -21.25 -41.36 -11.11
C GLU A 106 -20.93 -41.15 -9.63
N GLY A 107 -19.79 -40.51 -9.35
CA GLY A 107 -19.42 -40.00 -8.04
C GLY A 107 -17.98 -40.32 -7.63
N PHE A 108 -17.78 -40.43 -6.32
CA PHE A 108 -16.49 -40.75 -5.72
C PHE A 108 -16.33 -42.26 -5.59
N ASN A 109 -15.15 -42.78 -5.91
CA ASN A 109 -14.83 -44.21 -5.94
C ASN A 109 -15.86 -45.03 -6.74
N ALA A 110 -16.26 -44.54 -7.93
CA ALA A 110 -17.17 -45.26 -8.80
C ALA A 110 -16.43 -46.42 -9.49
N VAL A 111 -16.78 -47.65 -9.10
CA VAL A 111 -16.20 -48.91 -9.57
C VAL A 111 -17.33 -49.88 -9.91
N CYS A 112 -17.15 -50.67 -10.97
CA CYS A 112 -18.07 -51.75 -11.36
C CYS A 112 -17.55 -53.12 -10.85
N SER A 113 -18.37 -54.17 -10.90
CA SER A 113 -18.20 -55.36 -10.06
C SER A 113 -16.86 -56.11 -10.18
N TRP A 114 -16.20 -56.05 -11.34
CA TRP A 114 -14.96 -56.80 -11.60
C TRP A 114 -13.73 -55.87 -11.59
N SER A 115 -12.58 -56.38 -11.13
CA SER A 115 -11.33 -55.60 -11.00
C SER A 115 -10.85 -54.98 -12.31
N GLU A 116 -11.13 -55.66 -13.43
CA GLU A 116 -10.73 -55.26 -14.78
C GLU A 116 -11.64 -54.20 -15.40
N ASN A 117 -12.80 -53.92 -14.80
CA ASN A 117 -13.76 -52.97 -15.36
C ASN A 117 -13.31 -51.53 -15.15
N SER A 118 -13.90 -50.64 -15.94
CA SER A 118 -13.70 -49.21 -15.82
C SER A 118 -14.03 -48.73 -14.41
N LYS A 119 -13.13 -47.90 -13.86
CA LYS A 119 -13.16 -47.37 -12.50
C LYS A 119 -12.61 -45.96 -12.44
N THR A 120 -13.09 -45.18 -11.49
CA THR A 120 -12.70 -43.78 -11.29
C THR A 120 -12.72 -43.39 -9.81
N ARG A 121 -11.82 -42.51 -9.39
CA ARG A 121 -11.84 -41.92 -8.05
C ARG A 121 -12.85 -40.78 -7.97
N ILE A 122 -12.98 -40.01 -9.05
CA ILE A 122 -14.01 -38.99 -9.20
C ILE A 122 -14.44 -39.01 -10.67
N GLY A 123 -15.66 -39.43 -10.97
CA GLY A 123 -16.08 -39.57 -12.37
C GLY A 123 -17.37 -40.34 -12.56
N ILE A 124 -17.62 -40.70 -13.81
CA ILE A 124 -18.72 -41.55 -14.24
C ILE A 124 -18.17 -42.79 -14.95
N VAL A 125 -18.79 -43.94 -14.68
CA VAL A 125 -18.56 -45.20 -15.40
C VAL A 125 -19.87 -45.71 -16.00
N SER A 126 -19.79 -46.30 -17.19
CA SER A 126 -20.93 -46.69 -18.01
C SER A 126 -20.68 -48.01 -18.76
N ASN A 127 -21.76 -48.69 -19.14
CA ASN A 127 -21.82 -49.81 -20.09
C ASN A 127 -23.16 -49.78 -20.86
N ASN A 128 -23.33 -50.73 -21.78
CA ASN A 128 -24.56 -50.91 -22.54
C ASN A 128 -25.68 -51.65 -21.77
N GLN A 129 -25.38 -52.20 -20.60
CA GLN A 129 -26.36 -52.89 -19.75
C GLN A 129 -26.94 -51.93 -18.69
N ASN A 130 -28.15 -52.21 -18.20
CA ASN A 130 -28.74 -51.40 -17.12
C ASN A 130 -28.05 -51.62 -15.78
N GLU A 131 -27.43 -52.79 -15.60
CA GLU A 131 -26.67 -53.13 -14.41
C GLU A 131 -25.22 -52.65 -14.58
N CYS A 132 -24.78 -51.77 -13.68
CA CYS A 132 -23.43 -51.22 -13.60
C CYS A 132 -22.39 -52.25 -13.11
N SER A 133 -22.47 -53.48 -13.60
CA SER A 133 -21.61 -54.60 -13.20
C SER A 133 -20.41 -54.78 -14.14
N SER A 134 -20.55 -54.44 -15.43
CA SER A 134 -19.56 -54.69 -16.50
C SER A 134 -19.09 -53.43 -17.24
N CYS A 135 -18.90 -52.33 -16.52
CA CYS A 135 -18.55 -51.02 -17.10
C CYS A 135 -17.26 -51.04 -17.93
N ASP A 136 -17.34 -50.51 -19.14
CA ASP A 136 -16.29 -50.49 -20.15
C ASP A 136 -16.17 -49.12 -20.86
N SER A 137 -16.85 -48.10 -20.33
CA SER A 137 -16.59 -46.69 -20.64
C SER A 137 -16.57 -45.82 -19.38
N ARG A 138 -15.80 -44.73 -19.41
CA ARG A 138 -15.65 -43.80 -18.28
C ARG A 138 -15.18 -42.41 -18.67
N ILE A 139 -15.50 -41.44 -17.81
CA ILE A 139 -14.90 -40.10 -17.78
C ILE A 139 -14.51 -39.79 -16.33
N GLY A 140 -13.30 -39.31 -16.09
CA GLY A 140 -12.97 -38.83 -14.74
C GLY A 140 -11.49 -38.67 -14.41
N PHE A 141 -11.22 -38.70 -13.11
CA PHE A 141 -9.95 -38.44 -12.46
C PHE A 141 -9.55 -39.67 -11.63
N GLY A 142 -8.28 -40.06 -11.70
CA GLY A 142 -7.81 -41.27 -11.06
C GLY A 142 -8.51 -42.51 -11.59
N THR A 143 -8.47 -42.67 -12.91
CA THR A 143 -9.17 -43.74 -13.61
C THR A 143 -8.26 -44.94 -13.91
N GLY A 144 -8.86 -46.04 -14.36
CA GLY A 144 -8.18 -47.27 -14.78
C GLY A 144 -9.19 -48.32 -15.25
N GLY A 145 -8.70 -49.52 -15.55
CA GLY A 145 -9.49 -50.64 -16.08
C GLY A 145 -9.66 -50.63 -17.60
N ASN A 146 -10.32 -51.67 -18.12
CA ASN A 146 -10.61 -51.87 -19.54
C ASN A 146 -11.44 -50.70 -20.11
N PRO A 147 -11.24 -50.30 -21.38
CA PRO A 147 -10.28 -50.85 -22.36
C PRO A 147 -8.81 -50.42 -22.23
N ASP A 148 -8.51 -49.20 -21.78
CA ASP A 148 -7.12 -48.75 -21.53
C ASP A 148 -6.87 -48.52 -20.03
N ASN A 149 -6.13 -49.41 -19.37
CA ASN A 149 -5.79 -49.24 -17.95
C ASN A 149 -4.78 -48.11 -17.68
N SER A 150 -4.06 -47.63 -18.71
CA SER A 150 -3.04 -46.59 -18.55
C SER A 150 -3.63 -45.17 -18.49
N ASN A 151 -4.84 -44.97 -18.99
CA ASN A 151 -5.51 -43.67 -18.98
C ASN A 151 -5.98 -43.32 -17.56
N THR A 152 -5.26 -42.42 -16.88
CA THR A 152 -5.55 -42.03 -15.48
C THR A 152 -6.45 -40.80 -15.36
N CYS A 153 -6.62 -40.03 -16.42
CA CYS A 153 -7.50 -38.87 -16.47
C CYS A 153 -7.96 -38.57 -17.90
N GLY A 154 -9.26 -38.37 -18.09
CA GLY A 154 -9.86 -38.09 -19.38
C GLY A 154 -11.07 -38.99 -19.66
N ASN A 155 -11.23 -39.41 -20.92
CA ASN A 155 -12.33 -40.24 -21.39
C ASN A 155 -11.81 -41.52 -22.05
N GLU A 156 -12.37 -42.65 -21.63
CA GLU A 156 -12.05 -43.95 -22.18
C GLU A 156 -13.35 -44.66 -22.56
N ALA A 157 -13.52 -44.98 -23.84
CA ALA A 157 -14.73 -45.55 -24.41
C ALA A 157 -14.38 -46.39 -25.65
N GLY A 158 -13.84 -47.60 -25.42
CA GLY A 158 -13.21 -48.42 -26.46
C GLY A 158 -14.08 -49.52 -27.09
N ARG A 159 -15.34 -49.68 -26.67
CA ARG A 159 -16.24 -50.75 -27.17
C ARG A 159 -17.40 -50.20 -28.01
N SER A 160 -18.07 -51.09 -28.76
CA SER A 160 -19.26 -50.75 -29.53
C SER A 160 -20.43 -50.32 -28.63
N GLY A 161 -21.36 -49.51 -29.17
CA GLY A 161 -22.50 -48.98 -28.40
C GLY A 161 -22.21 -47.71 -27.59
N VAL A 162 -21.13 -47.01 -27.91
CA VAL A 162 -20.80 -45.68 -27.38
C VAL A 162 -21.52 -44.57 -28.16
N ASP A 163 -21.87 -43.49 -27.48
CA ASP A 163 -22.74 -42.43 -28.01
C ASP A 163 -22.06 -41.43 -28.96
N ASN A 164 -20.73 -41.42 -29.01
CA ASN A 164 -19.96 -40.51 -29.86
C ASN A 164 -18.71 -41.18 -30.47
N GLY A 165 -18.87 -42.45 -30.83
CA GLY A 165 -17.78 -43.27 -31.38
C GLY A 165 -16.73 -43.67 -30.33
N ILE A 166 -15.78 -44.52 -30.75
CA ILE A 166 -14.70 -45.00 -29.89
C ILE A 166 -13.75 -43.84 -29.56
N LYS A 167 -13.41 -43.65 -28.28
CA LYS A 167 -12.56 -42.56 -27.79
C LYS A 167 -11.55 -43.04 -26.75
N HIS A 168 -10.31 -42.56 -26.90
CA HIS A 168 -9.18 -42.75 -26.00
C HIS A 168 -8.53 -41.39 -25.74
N ILE A 169 -9.17 -40.58 -24.90
CA ILE A 169 -8.76 -39.19 -24.64
C ILE A 169 -8.05 -39.15 -23.30
N LYS A 170 -6.77 -38.78 -23.32
CA LYS A 170 -5.98 -38.49 -22.13
C LYS A 170 -5.94 -36.98 -21.93
N ALA A 171 -6.14 -36.53 -20.70
CA ALA A 171 -6.25 -35.12 -20.34
C ALA A 171 -5.34 -34.77 -19.16
N MET A 172 -4.96 -33.49 -19.07
CA MET A 172 -4.44 -32.96 -17.81
C MET A 172 -5.62 -32.56 -16.91
N GLY A 173 -5.77 -33.26 -15.79
CA GLY A 173 -6.84 -33.08 -14.82
C GLY A 173 -6.47 -32.18 -13.65
N TYR A 174 -7.39 -31.30 -13.27
CA TYR A 174 -7.31 -30.39 -12.14
C TYR A 174 -8.47 -30.64 -11.17
N ILE A 175 -8.17 -30.72 -9.88
CA ILE A 175 -9.18 -30.84 -8.83
C ILE A 175 -8.99 -29.66 -7.88
N LEU A 176 -9.95 -28.75 -7.89
CA LEU A 176 -9.89 -27.49 -7.16
C LEU A 176 -11.02 -27.46 -6.14
N ARG A 177 -10.72 -27.02 -4.92
CA ARG A 177 -11.79 -26.59 -4.00
C ARG A 177 -12.39 -25.30 -4.55
N HIS A 178 -13.72 -25.18 -4.51
CA HIS A 178 -14.37 -23.88 -4.73
C HIS A 178 -14.02 -22.95 -3.56
N PHE A 179 -13.11 -22.02 -3.83
CA PHE A 179 -12.90 -20.81 -3.04
C PHE A 179 -13.50 -19.66 -3.86
N ILE A 180 -14.14 -18.72 -3.19
CA ILE A 180 -14.54 -17.44 -3.80
C ILE A 180 -13.25 -16.81 -4.33
N LEU A 181 -13.03 -16.90 -5.64
CA LEU A 181 -11.98 -16.20 -6.37
C LEU A 181 -12.41 -14.73 -6.46
N VAL A 182 -12.03 -13.94 -5.47
CA VAL A 182 -11.63 -12.56 -5.75
C VAL A 182 -10.11 -12.63 -5.91
N PHE A 183 -9.61 -12.05 -7.02
CA PHE A 183 -8.21 -11.98 -7.48
C PHE A 183 -7.73 -13.04 -8.49
N LEU A 184 -8.14 -12.85 -9.73
CA LEU A 184 -7.22 -12.72 -10.87
C LEU A 184 -7.71 -11.52 -11.71
N SER A 185 -7.38 -10.29 -11.30
CA SER A 185 -7.69 -9.08 -12.08
C SER A 185 -6.45 -8.40 -12.66
N SER A 186 -5.33 -9.13 -12.84
CA SER A 186 -4.15 -8.58 -13.52
C SER A 186 -3.66 -9.39 -14.73
N ILE A 187 -4.38 -10.43 -15.18
CA ILE A 187 -4.12 -11.03 -16.50
C ILE A 187 -5.47 -11.38 -17.15
N LEU A 188 -5.82 -10.64 -18.20
CA LEU A 188 -7.01 -10.83 -19.01
C LEU A 188 -6.98 -12.20 -19.74
N THR A 189 -8.01 -13.01 -19.53
CA THR A 189 -8.96 -13.57 -20.54
C THR A 189 -9.44 -14.99 -20.17
N TYR A 190 -10.76 -15.09 -19.95
CA TYR A 190 -11.63 -16.28 -20.08
C TYR A 190 -11.15 -17.63 -19.53
N ALA A 191 -11.67 -18.01 -18.35
CA ALA A 191 -12.19 -19.37 -18.11
C ALA A 191 -13.23 -19.32 -16.97
N GLN A 192 -14.49 -19.61 -17.31
CA GLN A 192 -15.67 -19.47 -16.46
C GLN A 192 -15.66 -20.39 -15.23
N CYS A 193 -15.85 -19.80 -14.05
CA CYS A 193 -16.61 -20.41 -12.96
C CYS A 193 -17.48 -19.32 -12.32
N SER A 194 -18.31 -18.67 -13.14
CA SER A 194 -19.35 -17.73 -12.71
C SER A 194 -20.57 -17.91 -13.62
N ALA A 195 -21.34 -18.96 -13.38
CA ALA A 195 -22.73 -19.01 -13.79
C ALA A 195 -23.55 -18.78 -12.51
N GLU A 196 -24.43 -17.78 -12.57
CA GLU A 196 -25.39 -17.34 -11.55
C GLU A 196 -24.83 -16.51 -10.38
N ILE A 197 -24.38 -15.29 -10.68
CA ILE A 197 -24.58 -14.14 -9.79
C ILE A 197 -25.69 -13.32 -10.43
N ASN A 198 -26.91 -13.40 -9.88
CA ASN A 198 -28.00 -12.40 -9.90
C ASN A 198 -29.36 -13.09 -9.71
N ALA A 199 -29.62 -13.59 -8.51
CA ALA A 199 -30.93 -13.76 -7.88
C ALA A 199 -30.71 -14.57 -6.60
N LEU A 200 -31.39 -14.20 -5.50
CA LEU A 200 -31.30 -14.79 -4.15
C LEU A 200 -30.13 -14.26 -3.30
N GLU A 201 -30.15 -12.95 -3.09
CA GLU A 201 -29.45 -12.25 -2.00
C GLU A 201 -30.18 -12.38 -0.64
N GLU A 202 -31.27 -13.12 -0.55
CA GLU A 202 -32.01 -13.37 0.70
C GLU A 202 -32.38 -14.85 0.81
N ASP A 203 -32.40 -15.37 2.04
CA ASP A 203 -32.76 -16.73 2.46
C ASP A 203 -31.70 -17.85 2.37
N TRP A 204 -30.68 -17.81 3.26
CA TRP A 204 -30.30 -18.92 4.15
C TRP A 204 -29.16 -18.51 5.11
N PHE A 205 -29.40 -17.57 6.03
CA PHE A 205 -28.53 -17.39 7.20
C PHE A 205 -29.33 -17.64 8.48
N PRO A 206 -29.09 -18.73 9.22
CA PRO A 206 -29.23 -18.68 10.66
C PRO A 206 -28.22 -17.64 11.16
N SER A 207 -28.70 -16.75 12.01
CA SER A 207 -28.01 -15.59 12.56
C SER A 207 -26.73 -15.93 13.35
N ASP A 208 -25.62 -16.19 12.67
CA ASP A 208 -24.31 -16.13 13.31
C ASP A 208 -23.23 -15.57 12.35
N LYS A 209 -22.96 -14.27 12.50
CA LYS A 209 -22.10 -13.44 11.64
C LYS A 209 -20.59 -13.67 11.82
N THR A 210 -20.14 -14.80 12.36
CA THR A 210 -18.80 -14.89 12.98
C THR A 210 -17.80 -15.85 12.35
N PHE A 211 -18.16 -16.75 11.43
CA PHE A 211 -17.18 -17.69 10.87
C PHE A 211 -16.47 -17.15 9.61
N LYS A 212 -15.52 -16.22 9.80
CA LYS A 212 -14.56 -15.82 8.77
C LYS A 212 -13.35 -16.76 8.79
N GLN A 213 -13.02 -17.35 7.65
CA GLN A 213 -11.91 -18.30 7.51
C GLN A 213 -10.56 -17.56 7.61
N ARG A 214 -9.98 -17.47 8.81
CA ARG A 214 -8.63 -16.92 9.06
C ARG A 214 -7.59 -18.03 8.82
N LEU A 215 -6.72 -17.85 7.83
CA LEU A 215 -5.61 -18.78 7.52
C LEU A 215 -4.35 -18.29 8.25
N PHE A 216 -3.58 -19.19 8.88
CA PHE A 216 -2.40 -18.84 9.67
C PHE A 216 -1.10 -19.21 8.97
N SER A 217 -0.09 -18.35 9.09
CA SER A 217 1.32 -18.64 8.80
C SER A 217 2.04 -19.00 10.09
N LYS A 218 2.90 -20.01 10.05
CA LYS A 218 3.75 -20.41 11.18
C LYS A 218 5.17 -19.91 10.94
N ASP A 219 5.68 -19.17 11.90
CA ASP A 219 7.07 -18.77 12.01
C ASP A 219 7.71 -19.63 13.10
N GLU A 220 8.69 -20.45 12.71
CA GLU A 220 9.29 -21.40 13.63
C GLU A 220 10.29 -20.71 14.56
N LEU A 221 10.28 -21.04 15.84
CA LEU A 221 11.27 -20.56 16.81
C LEU A 221 11.20 -19.04 16.98
N HIS A 222 9.99 -18.54 17.17
CA HIS A 222 9.69 -17.13 17.32
C HIS A 222 8.60 -16.92 18.38
N PHE A 223 8.64 -15.77 19.03
CA PHE A 223 7.72 -15.37 20.08
C PHE A 223 7.38 -13.89 19.97
N LEU A 224 6.11 -13.54 20.16
CA LEU A 224 5.64 -12.16 20.24
C LEU A 224 5.26 -11.80 21.68
N ASN A 225 5.99 -10.85 22.29
CA ASN A 225 5.73 -10.43 23.67
C ASN A 225 4.72 -9.27 23.73
N VAL A 226 3.43 -9.60 23.75
CA VAL A 226 2.32 -8.62 23.83
C VAL A 226 1.25 -9.09 24.80
N ALA A 227 0.24 -8.25 25.04
CA ALA A 227 -0.87 -8.59 25.91
C ALA A 227 -1.59 -9.87 25.46
N ARG A 228 -1.82 -10.76 26.44
CA ARG A 228 -2.46 -12.06 26.24
C ARG A 228 -3.96 -11.92 26.39
N VAL A 229 -4.69 -12.40 25.39
CA VAL A 229 -6.15 -12.53 25.40
C VAL A 229 -6.57 -13.78 26.16
N GLY A 230 -5.76 -14.85 26.09
CA GLY A 230 -6.00 -16.10 26.82
C GLY A 230 -4.82 -17.06 26.72
N MET A 231 -4.79 -18.05 27.61
CA MET A 231 -3.77 -19.10 27.66
C MET A 231 -4.45 -20.46 27.82
N PHE A 232 -4.00 -21.45 27.04
CA PHE A 232 -4.60 -22.78 26.99
C PHE A 232 -3.53 -23.87 26.99
N THR A 233 -3.87 -25.04 27.51
CA THR A 233 -3.05 -26.27 27.41
C THR A 233 -3.84 -27.34 26.66
N LEU A 234 -3.29 -27.84 25.56
CA LEU A 234 -4.04 -28.59 24.54
C LEU A 234 -3.25 -29.79 24.01
N TYR A 235 -3.93 -30.83 23.54
CA TYR A 235 -3.28 -32.02 22.98
C TYR A 235 -2.91 -31.86 21.50
N ASN A 236 -3.62 -30.99 20.78
CA ASN A 236 -3.49 -30.75 19.34
C ASN A 236 -3.23 -29.27 19.05
N GLN A 237 -2.30 -29.00 18.13
CA GLN A 237 -1.96 -27.65 17.67
C GLN A 237 -3.13 -26.96 16.97
N LEU A 238 -4.02 -27.72 16.31
CA LEU A 238 -5.19 -27.17 15.62
C LEU A 238 -6.23 -26.57 16.59
N ASP A 239 -6.33 -27.11 17.81
CA ASP A 239 -7.30 -26.62 18.80
C ASP A 239 -7.03 -25.16 19.15
N CYS A 240 -5.76 -24.78 19.26
CA CYS A 240 -5.39 -23.40 19.57
C CYS A 240 -5.76 -22.44 18.43
N LEU A 241 -5.57 -22.87 17.18
CA LEU A 241 -6.00 -22.10 16.00
C LEU A 241 -7.50 -21.83 16.08
N PHE A 242 -8.31 -22.85 16.37
CA PHE A 242 -9.76 -22.68 16.50
C PHE A 242 -10.17 -21.74 17.64
N GLN A 243 -9.46 -21.77 18.77
CA GLN A 243 -9.70 -20.82 19.87
C GLN A 243 -9.44 -19.38 19.42
N CYS A 244 -8.37 -19.15 18.67
CA CYS A 244 -8.09 -17.82 18.11
C CYS A 244 -9.13 -17.37 17.09
N VAL A 245 -9.56 -18.25 16.18
CA VAL A 245 -10.57 -17.89 15.17
C VAL A 245 -11.91 -17.51 15.79
N ARG A 246 -12.30 -18.18 16.88
CA ARG A 246 -13.55 -17.89 17.61
C ARG A 246 -13.47 -16.65 18.49
N ASN A 247 -12.27 -16.17 18.80
CA ASN A 247 -12.06 -14.99 19.62
C ASN A 247 -11.75 -13.78 18.74
N THR A 248 -12.67 -12.82 18.69
CA THR A 248 -12.52 -11.61 17.85
C THR A 248 -11.34 -10.74 18.25
N LEU A 249 -10.89 -10.82 19.52
CA LEU A 249 -9.72 -10.09 20.05
C LEU A 249 -8.39 -10.80 19.74
N CYS A 250 -8.41 -12.08 19.36
CA CYS A 250 -7.19 -12.79 19.00
C CYS A 250 -6.75 -12.40 17.58
N LEU A 251 -5.53 -11.89 17.45
CA LEU A 251 -4.91 -11.51 16.18
C LEU A 251 -3.74 -12.42 15.79
N SER A 252 -3.06 -13.02 16.77
CA SER A 252 -1.99 -14.00 16.55
C SER A 252 -1.84 -14.94 17.76
N ILE A 253 -0.94 -15.92 17.67
CA ILE A 253 -0.75 -16.97 18.68
C ILE A 253 0.74 -17.20 18.92
N ASN A 254 1.14 -17.37 20.19
CA ASN A 254 2.39 -18.09 20.53
C ASN A 254 2.05 -19.53 20.94
N MET A 255 2.85 -20.51 20.55
CA MET A 255 2.62 -21.91 20.85
C MET A 255 3.92 -22.62 21.20
N ALA A 256 3.89 -23.56 22.14
CA ALA A 256 5.04 -24.38 22.48
C ALA A 256 5.62 -25.12 21.26
N ALA A 257 6.95 -25.11 21.12
CA ALA A 257 7.65 -25.83 20.05
C ALA A 257 7.61 -27.36 20.24
N SER A 258 7.51 -27.81 21.49
CA SER A 258 7.41 -29.22 21.87
C SER A 258 6.36 -29.41 22.96
N LYS A 259 5.92 -30.66 23.15
CA LYS A 259 5.01 -31.03 24.24
C LYS A 259 5.75 -30.95 25.57
N GLU A 260 5.03 -30.53 26.60
CA GLU A 260 5.49 -30.64 27.98
C GLU A 260 5.47 -32.11 28.46
N ALA A 261 6.00 -32.35 29.66
CA ALA A 261 6.12 -33.69 30.25
C ALA A 261 4.77 -34.44 30.40
N ASP A 262 3.66 -33.70 30.43
CA ASP A 262 2.29 -34.22 30.52
C ASP A 262 1.67 -34.56 29.14
N GLY A 263 2.42 -34.35 28.04
CA GLY A 263 1.99 -34.64 26.68
C GLY A 263 1.13 -33.56 26.00
N ARG A 264 1.01 -32.35 26.59
CA ARG A 264 0.24 -31.21 26.06
C ARG A 264 1.15 -30.08 25.56
N PHE A 265 0.62 -29.23 24.68
CA PHE A 265 1.23 -27.97 24.27
C PHE A 265 0.54 -26.82 25.01
N TRP A 266 1.31 -25.83 25.47
CA TRP A 266 0.73 -24.54 25.83
C TRP A 266 0.55 -23.68 24.58
N CYS A 267 -0.47 -22.82 24.59
CA CYS A 267 -0.60 -21.76 23.62
C CYS A 267 -1.21 -20.48 24.21
N GLU A 268 -0.82 -19.34 23.66
CA GLU A 268 -1.23 -18.01 24.07
C GLU A 268 -1.94 -17.33 22.90
N LEU A 269 -3.16 -16.85 23.12
CA LEU A 269 -3.88 -15.99 22.18
C LEU A 269 -3.45 -14.55 22.43
N LEU A 270 -3.09 -13.83 21.38
CA LEU A 270 -2.49 -12.50 21.49
C LEU A 270 -3.41 -11.42 20.92
N SER A 271 -3.41 -10.25 21.55
CA SER A 271 -4.24 -9.11 21.12
C SER A 271 -3.63 -8.31 19.97
N SER A 272 -2.42 -8.68 19.52
CA SER A 272 -1.70 -8.04 18.43
C SER A 272 -1.02 -9.07 17.54
N ASP A 273 -0.19 -8.63 16.60
CA ASP A 273 0.53 -9.43 15.63
C ASP A 273 1.94 -8.88 15.37
N LYS A 274 2.77 -9.68 14.69
CA LYS A 274 4.15 -9.32 14.37
C LYS A 274 4.30 -8.10 13.44
N TYR A 275 3.25 -7.67 12.76
CA TYR A 275 3.30 -6.52 11.84
C TYR A 275 3.11 -5.20 12.59
N ARG A 276 2.24 -5.21 13.61
CA ARG A 276 1.97 -4.05 14.49
C ARG A 276 3.04 -3.88 15.57
N ASP A 277 3.54 -4.98 16.12
CA ASP A 277 4.45 -5.00 17.27
C ASP A 277 5.79 -5.64 16.91
N ALA A 278 6.38 -5.21 15.79
CA ALA A 278 7.62 -5.76 15.26
C ALA A 278 8.79 -5.70 16.26
N GLU A 279 8.88 -4.66 17.10
CA GLU A 279 9.93 -4.52 18.12
C GLU A 279 9.85 -5.59 19.23
N ASN A 280 8.65 -6.10 19.50
CA ASN A 280 8.39 -7.11 20.51
C ASN A 280 8.40 -8.54 19.94
N TYR A 281 8.61 -8.67 18.63
CA TYR A 281 8.70 -9.92 17.90
C TYR A 281 10.16 -10.38 17.81
N LYS A 282 10.48 -11.54 18.39
CA LYS A 282 11.87 -12.02 18.49
C LYS A 282 11.98 -13.52 18.28
N GLU A 283 13.16 -13.96 17.87
CA GLU A 283 13.52 -15.38 17.86
C GLU A 283 13.42 -15.97 19.27
N ASN A 284 13.01 -17.23 19.35
CA ASN A 284 12.78 -17.96 20.58
C ASN A 284 12.95 -19.47 20.37
N THR A 285 13.68 -20.16 21.24
CA THR A 285 13.98 -21.58 21.04
C THR A 285 12.88 -22.53 21.51
N SER A 286 11.90 -22.06 22.27
CA SER A 286 10.89 -22.90 22.94
C SER A 286 9.47 -22.72 22.39
N SER A 287 9.27 -21.85 21.40
CA SER A 287 7.94 -21.55 20.87
C SER A 287 7.93 -21.23 19.38
N HIS A 288 6.77 -21.39 18.76
CA HIS A 288 6.46 -20.94 17.41
C HIS A 288 5.45 -19.80 17.48
N HIS A 289 5.56 -18.85 16.56
CA HIS A 289 4.59 -17.78 16.41
C HIS A 289 3.69 -18.06 15.20
N LEU A 290 2.38 -17.93 15.37
CA LEU A 290 1.42 -18.11 14.29
C LEU A 290 0.63 -16.83 14.09
N SER A 291 0.74 -16.24 12.90
CA SER A 291 0.06 -15.00 12.53
C SER A 291 -1.00 -15.26 11.47
N ILE A 292 -2.13 -14.54 11.53
CA ILE A 292 -3.13 -14.62 10.48
C ILE A 292 -2.51 -14.03 9.19
N LEU A 293 -2.64 -14.74 8.07
CA LEU A 293 -2.16 -14.28 6.78
C LEU A 293 -2.83 -12.95 6.42
N SER A 294 -2.01 -12.01 5.99
CA SER A 294 -2.45 -10.69 5.58
C SER A 294 -1.52 -10.15 4.49
N PRO A 295 -1.95 -9.12 3.73
CA PRO A 295 -1.06 -8.42 2.81
C PRO A 295 0.20 -7.85 3.48
N CYS A 296 0.20 -7.65 4.80
CA CYS A 296 1.40 -7.21 5.52
C CYS A 296 2.56 -8.22 5.46
N SER A 297 2.32 -9.49 5.11
CA SER A 297 3.38 -10.48 4.94
C SER A 297 4.37 -10.14 3.82
N SER A 298 4.00 -9.30 2.85
CA SER A 298 4.90 -8.84 1.80
C SER A 298 5.64 -7.54 2.16
N SER A 299 5.51 -7.07 3.41
CA SER A 299 6.08 -5.80 3.89
C SER A 299 5.81 -4.61 2.94
N PRO A 300 4.52 -4.30 2.66
CA PRO A 300 4.18 -3.29 1.66
C PRO A 300 4.52 -1.85 2.08
N CYS A 301 4.60 -1.57 3.38
CA CYS A 301 4.89 -0.23 3.90
C CYS A 301 6.39 0.09 3.79
N GLN A 302 6.70 1.22 3.18
CA GLN A 302 8.06 1.72 2.97
C GLN A 302 8.45 2.69 4.10
N ASN A 303 9.74 3.07 4.12
CA ASN A 303 10.26 4.14 4.98
C ASN A 303 9.93 4.00 6.48
N GLY A 304 10.00 2.78 7.01
CA GLY A 304 9.71 2.49 8.42
C GLY A 304 8.22 2.43 8.77
N GLY A 305 7.32 2.55 7.80
CA GLY A 305 5.88 2.51 8.03
C GLY A 305 5.41 1.19 8.67
N THR A 306 4.50 1.29 9.64
CA THR A 306 3.92 0.12 10.32
C THR A 306 2.71 -0.40 9.55
N CYS A 307 2.71 -1.69 9.21
CA CYS A 307 1.60 -2.31 8.48
C CYS A 307 0.50 -2.77 9.43
N ILE A 308 -0.70 -2.23 9.24
CA ILE A 308 -1.91 -2.55 9.98
C ILE A 308 -2.80 -3.47 9.11
N PRO A 309 -2.87 -4.77 9.41
CA PRO A 309 -3.73 -5.68 8.67
C PRO A 309 -5.20 -5.48 9.06
N ASN A 310 -6.07 -5.51 8.05
CA ASN A 310 -7.51 -5.62 8.20
C ASN A 310 -7.96 -7.05 7.86
N TYR A 311 -7.98 -7.91 8.88
CA TYR A 311 -8.35 -9.32 8.75
C TYR A 311 -9.79 -9.55 8.28
N LYS A 312 -10.67 -8.54 8.32
CA LYS A 312 -12.07 -8.65 7.91
C LYS A 312 -12.23 -8.47 6.39
N TYR A 313 -11.44 -7.60 5.77
CA TYR A 313 -11.53 -7.30 4.33
C TYR A 313 -10.31 -7.75 3.53
N THR A 314 -9.33 -8.38 4.19
CA THR A 314 -8.09 -8.87 3.54
C THR A 314 -7.26 -7.73 2.92
N THR A 315 -7.38 -6.53 3.49
CA THR A 315 -6.61 -5.34 3.11
C THR A 315 -5.59 -5.00 4.19
N CYS A 316 -4.69 -4.06 3.91
CA CYS A 316 -3.81 -3.46 4.90
C CYS A 316 -3.82 -1.94 4.78
N GLN A 317 -3.42 -1.27 5.85
CA GLN A 317 -3.16 0.16 5.88
C GLN A 317 -1.75 0.37 6.41
N CYS A 318 -1.01 1.31 5.85
CA CYS A 318 0.27 1.73 6.41
C CYS A 318 0.08 2.92 7.34
N LEU A 319 0.63 2.84 8.55
CA LEU A 319 0.88 4.00 9.39
C LEU A 319 2.29 4.51 9.10
N CYS A 320 2.38 5.69 8.52
CA CYS A 320 3.66 6.26 8.13
C CYS A 320 4.38 6.88 9.31
N GLU A 321 5.71 6.74 9.32
CA GLU A 321 6.57 7.51 10.21
C GLU A 321 6.51 9.01 9.88
N GLN A 322 6.92 9.83 10.84
CA GLN A 322 6.97 11.28 10.65
C GLN A 322 7.82 11.67 9.44
N GLY A 323 7.24 12.51 8.58
CA GLY A 323 7.86 12.98 7.35
C GLY A 323 7.68 12.07 6.13
N PHE A 324 6.83 11.04 6.22
CA PHE A 324 6.40 10.23 5.09
C PHE A 324 4.88 10.17 4.97
N LEU A 325 4.41 9.97 3.74
CA LEU A 325 3.00 9.81 3.39
C LEU A 325 2.84 8.97 2.12
N GLY A 326 1.58 8.76 1.73
CA GLY A 326 1.20 7.86 0.64
C GLY A 326 0.53 6.61 1.20
N GLU A 327 -0.06 5.82 0.30
CA GLU A 327 -0.76 4.59 0.67
C GLU A 327 0.19 3.57 1.32
N PHE A 328 1.45 3.58 0.86
CA PHE A 328 2.52 2.69 1.29
C PHE A 328 3.68 3.46 1.94
N CYS A 329 3.46 4.70 2.38
CA CYS A 329 4.49 5.57 2.95
C CYS A 329 5.69 5.81 2.01
N GLU A 330 5.46 5.72 0.71
CA GLU A 330 6.49 5.77 -0.33
C GLU A 330 6.97 7.19 -0.64
N LYS A 331 6.25 8.22 -0.21
CA LYS A 331 6.57 9.62 -0.50
C LYS A 331 7.08 10.33 0.76
N ALA A 332 8.19 11.02 0.61
CA ALA A 332 8.74 11.87 1.65
C ALA A 332 8.11 13.27 1.56
N ILE A 333 7.76 13.87 2.69
CA ILE A 333 7.15 15.20 2.72
C ILE A 333 8.25 16.23 2.50
N THR A 334 8.22 16.93 1.38
CA THR A 334 9.26 17.91 1.04
C THR A 334 8.82 19.36 1.25
N SER A 335 7.52 19.61 1.46
CA SER A 335 7.00 20.94 1.73
C SER A 335 5.71 20.92 2.54
N CYS A 336 5.37 22.04 3.19
CA CYS A 336 4.09 22.21 3.86
C CYS A 336 2.91 22.25 2.89
N LYS A 337 3.15 22.67 1.63
CA LYS A 337 2.14 22.67 0.57
C LYS A 337 1.68 21.25 0.23
N GLU A 338 2.64 20.34 0.07
CA GLU A 338 2.37 18.93 -0.19
C GLU A 338 1.54 18.30 0.93
N LEU A 339 1.88 18.57 2.20
CA LEU A 339 1.10 18.10 3.34
C LEU A 339 -0.32 18.67 3.34
N TYR A 340 -0.47 19.97 3.06
CA TYR A 340 -1.78 20.62 3.00
C TYR A 340 -2.68 20.00 1.93
N ASP A 341 -2.14 19.74 0.73
CA ASP A 341 -2.92 19.19 -0.39
C ASP A 341 -3.50 17.80 -0.09
N LEU A 342 -2.89 17.06 0.84
CA LEU A 342 -3.30 15.71 1.20
C LEU A 342 -4.31 15.70 2.35
N ASN A 343 -4.07 16.51 3.38
CA ASN A 343 -4.89 16.48 4.59
C ASN A 343 -6.00 17.56 4.58
N SER A 344 -5.87 18.60 3.75
CA SER A 344 -6.75 19.78 3.72
C SER A 344 -7.00 20.40 5.11
N SER A 345 -6.03 20.24 6.01
CA SER A 345 -6.10 20.76 7.38
C SER A 345 -5.67 22.22 7.40
N ASN A 346 -6.46 23.07 8.05
CA ASN A 346 -6.10 24.48 8.30
C ASN A 346 -5.40 24.67 9.65
N VAL A 347 -5.03 23.58 10.34
CA VAL A 347 -4.34 23.64 11.63
C VAL A 347 -2.84 23.72 11.38
N SER A 348 -2.21 24.81 11.82
CA SER A 348 -0.75 24.93 11.78
C SER A 348 -0.13 23.95 12.78
N GLU A 349 0.81 23.14 12.32
CA GLU A 349 1.38 22.03 13.10
C GLU A 349 2.87 21.87 12.84
N LEU A 350 3.56 21.22 13.79
CA LEU A 350 4.98 20.92 13.67
C LEU A 350 5.16 19.67 12.79
N VAL A 351 5.93 19.80 11.73
CA VAL A 351 6.08 18.78 10.69
C VAL A 351 7.55 18.49 10.45
N THR A 352 7.88 17.21 10.32
CA THR A 352 9.19 16.77 9.87
C THR A 352 9.19 16.74 8.33
N LEU A 353 9.91 17.67 7.70
CA LEU A 353 10.17 17.63 6.26
C LEU A 353 11.45 16.82 5.98
N ARG A 354 11.50 16.16 4.82
CA ARG A 354 12.64 15.37 4.34
C ARG A 354 13.25 16.05 3.12
N LEU A 355 14.36 16.77 3.30
CA LEU A 355 15.05 17.54 2.26
C LEU A 355 16.46 16.98 2.07
N ASP A 356 16.86 16.63 0.85
CA ASP A 356 18.16 16.00 0.55
C ASP A 356 18.50 14.81 1.49
N SER A 357 17.53 13.94 1.74
CA SER A 357 17.63 12.80 2.67
C SER A 357 17.87 13.17 4.15
N LYS A 358 17.78 14.47 4.52
CA LYS A 358 17.83 14.95 5.91
C LYS A 358 16.45 15.31 6.42
N ALA A 359 16.20 15.02 7.69
CA ALA A 359 15.00 15.45 8.39
C ALA A 359 15.18 16.85 8.98
N ILE A 360 14.20 17.73 8.79
CA ILE A 360 14.12 19.03 9.44
C ILE A 360 12.72 19.23 10.02
N SER A 361 12.66 19.71 11.26
CA SER A 361 11.40 20.04 11.94
C SER A 361 11.05 21.51 11.67
N VAL A 362 9.84 21.75 11.16
CA VAL A 362 9.35 23.10 10.87
C VAL A 362 7.88 23.25 11.28
N LEU A 363 7.49 24.44 11.75
CA LEU A 363 6.09 24.76 11.94
C LEU A 363 5.48 25.14 10.58
N CYS A 364 4.68 24.25 10.02
CA CYS A 364 3.93 24.54 8.81
C CYS A 364 2.77 25.48 9.12
N HIS A 365 2.71 26.59 8.40
CA HIS A 365 1.62 27.55 8.54
C HIS A 365 0.49 27.19 7.58
N MET A 366 -0.60 26.67 8.12
CA MET A 366 -1.72 26.16 7.35
C MET A 366 -2.91 27.12 7.35
N GLY A 367 -3.65 27.13 6.23
CA GLY A 367 -4.84 27.97 6.06
C GLY A 367 -4.50 29.40 5.64
N ASP A 368 -5.51 30.28 5.63
CA ASP A 368 -5.33 31.69 5.29
C ASP A 368 -5.12 32.56 6.54
N PHE A 369 -3.86 32.95 6.76
CA PHE A 369 -3.45 33.88 7.82
C PHE A 369 -3.07 35.28 7.28
N GLY A 370 -3.47 35.60 6.04
CA GLY A 370 -3.12 36.84 5.35
C GLY A 370 -2.17 36.67 4.16
N CYS A 371 -1.73 35.43 3.89
CA CYS A 371 -0.98 35.07 2.69
C CYS A 371 -1.79 34.26 1.68
N GLY A 372 -3.08 34.05 1.92
CA GLY A 372 -3.92 33.18 1.11
C GLY A 372 -3.89 31.74 1.59
N ASN A 373 -4.93 31.00 1.22
CA ASN A 373 -5.16 29.65 1.72
C ASN A 373 -4.11 28.63 1.26
N GLY A 374 -3.71 27.75 2.17
CA GLY A 374 -2.93 26.53 1.92
C GLY A 374 -1.76 26.35 2.88
N GLY A 375 -0.83 25.44 2.55
CA GLY A 375 0.32 25.15 3.39
C GLY A 375 1.56 25.96 3.04
N TRP A 376 2.01 26.81 3.97
CA TRP A 376 3.15 27.70 3.80
C TRP A 376 4.37 27.16 4.54
N THR A 377 5.46 26.96 3.79
CA THR A 377 6.73 26.44 4.30
C THR A 377 7.61 27.59 4.78
N PRO A 378 8.00 27.66 6.07
CA PRO A 378 8.90 28.70 6.54
C PRO A 378 10.29 28.51 5.94
N VAL A 379 10.94 29.63 5.60
CA VAL A 379 12.25 29.66 4.96
C VAL A 379 13.26 30.43 5.79
N MET A 380 12.88 31.64 6.19
CA MET A 380 13.77 32.53 6.92
C MET A 380 12.99 33.45 7.86
N LYS A 381 13.63 33.79 8.98
CA LYS A 381 13.17 34.80 9.93
C LYS A 381 14.30 35.78 10.18
N ILE A 382 14.03 37.07 10.02
CA ILE A 382 15.05 38.13 10.04
C ILE A 382 14.72 39.12 11.14
N ASP A 383 15.62 39.32 12.09
CA ASP A 383 15.48 40.39 13.07
C ASP A 383 16.12 41.65 12.48
N GLY A 384 15.28 42.61 12.09
CA GLY A 384 15.73 43.83 11.43
C GLY A 384 16.65 44.71 12.30
N THR A 385 16.80 44.41 13.59
CA THR A 385 17.75 45.11 14.48
C THR A 385 19.15 44.48 14.47
N LYS A 386 19.33 43.32 13.83
CA LYS A 386 20.59 42.56 13.80
C LYS A 386 21.21 42.56 12.41
N GLY A 387 22.54 42.47 12.37
CA GLY A 387 23.31 42.36 11.12
C GLY A 387 23.35 40.94 10.52
N THR A 388 22.76 39.93 11.16
CA THR A 388 22.86 38.51 10.76
C THR A 388 22.50 38.29 9.30
N PHE A 389 21.38 38.87 8.87
CA PHE A 389 20.89 38.79 7.50
C PHE A 389 20.93 40.13 6.77
N HIS A 390 21.89 40.99 7.12
CA HIS A 390 22.20 42.20 6.35
C HIS A 390 22.34 41.90 4.85
N TYR A 391 22.13 42.88 3.97
CA TYR A 391 22.19 42.68 2.51
C TYR A 391 23.45 41.93 2.07
N ASN A 392 24.62 42.33 2.58
CA ASN A 392 25.91 41.73 2.24
C ASN A 392 26.24 40.43 3.00
N SER A 393 25.30 39.89 3.79
CA SER A 393 25.51 38.66 4.55
C SER A 393 25.74 37.46 3.62
N PRO A 394 26.76 36.61 3.89
CA PRO A 394 27.01 35.41 3.09
C PRO A 394 25.87 34.39 3.21
N TYR A 395 24.99 34.51 4.21
CA TYR A 395 23.83 33.65 4.36
C TYR A 395 22.88 33.71 3.16
N TRP A 396 22.87 34.78 2.37
CA TRP A 396 22.04 34.86 1.16
C TRP A 396 22.54 33.97 0.02
N SER A 397 23.84 33.70 -0.06
CA SER A 397 24.49 32.97 -1.16
C SER A 397 25.09 31.61 -0.77
N ASN A 398 25.07 31.25 0.52
CA ASN A 398 25.51 29.94 1.00
C ASN A 398 24.33 28.99 1.30
N LYS A 399 24.63 27.68 1.41
CA LYS A 399 23.68 26.63 1.84
C LYS A 399 23.94 26.22 3.30
N ILE A 400 24.23 27.20 4.15
CA ILE A 400 24.45 26.98 5.59
C ILE A 400 23.18 27.37 6.35
N GLU A 401 22.76 26.48 7.24
CA GLU A 401 21.61 26.65 8.14
C GLU A 401 21.98 27.56 9.31
N TYR A 402 21.00 28.28 9.87
CA TYR A 402 21.20 29.15 11.03
C TYR A 402 20.03 29.02 12.00
N ASN A 403 20.32 28.72 13.27
CA ASN A 403 19.35 28.66 14.37
C ASN A 403 18.08 27.85 14.02
N LEU A 404 18.25 26.55 13.74
CA LEU A 404 17.17 25.63 13.37
C LEU A 404 15.95 25.65 14.30
N PRO A 405 16.09 25.73 15.64
CA PRO A 405 14.93 25.78 16.54
C PRO A 405 13.98 26.95 16.25
N GLY A 406 14.44 28.01 15.59
CA GLY A 406 13.60 29.11 15.13
C GLY A 406 12.55 28.68 14.10
N GLY A 407 12.79 27.61 13.32
CA GLY A 407 11.83 27.04 12.37
C GLY A 407 10.66 26.30 13.02
N GLU A 408 10.80 25.87 14.27
CA GLU A 408 9.80 25.06 15.00
C GLU A 408 8.71 25.90 15.69
N SER A 409 8.63 27.19 15.34
CA SER A 409 7.76 28.16 16.01
C SER A 409 7.14 29.13 15.01
N GLY A 410 6.01 29.73 15.38
CA GLY A 410 5.28 30.64 14.50
C GLY A 410 5.93 32.03 14.40
N PHE A 411 5.12 33.09 14.43
CA PHE A 411 5.59 34.46 14.23
C PHE A 411 6.22 35.07 15.51
N ASP A 412 7.27 34.42 16.01
CA ASP A 412 8.11 34.83 17.13
C ASP A 412 9.30 35.71 16.70
N SER A 413 10.19 36.08 17.63
CA SER A 413 11.33 36.98 17.35
C SER A 413 12.67 36.24 17.23
N ARG A 414 12.66 34.95 16.91
CA ARG A 414 13.89 34.16 16.76
C ARG A 414 14.30 34.09 15.30
N GLU A 415 15.49 34.62 14.99
CA GLU A 415 16.08 34.52 13.66
C GLU A 415 16.29 33.07 13.24
N THR A 416 16.10 32.75 11.97
CA THR A 416 16.38 31.41 11.46
C THR A 416 16.64 31.45 9.96
N LYS A 417 17.45 30.51 9.49
CA LYS A 417 17.58 30.16 8.07
C LYS A 417 17.56 28.64 7.96
N LEU A 418 16.56 28.13 7.27
CA LEU A 418 16.28 26.71 7.14
C LEU A 418 16.77 26.21 5.78
N SER A 419 16.99 24.90 5.65
CA SER A 419 17.35 24.28 4.37
C SER A 419 16.25 24.38 3.31
N THR A 420 15.00 24.63 3.72
CA THR A 420 13.91 25.03 2.82
C THR A 420 14.24 26.27 1.97
N TYR A 421 15.19 27.12 2.38
CA TYR A 421 15.70 28.24 1.57
C TYR A 421 16.28 27.82 0.22
N TRP A 422 16.92 26.65 0.13
CA TRP A 422 17.54 26.15 -1.10
C TRP A 422 16.94 24.84 -1.63
N ASN A 423 16.10 24.15 -0.85
CA ASN A 423 15.55 22.84 -1.20
C ASN A 423 14.03 22.82 -1.44
N THR A 424 13.34 23.95 -1.33
CA THR A 424 11.89 24.02 -1.54
C THR A 424 11.57 24.84 -2.77
N SER A 425 11.04 24.18 -3.80
CA SER A 425 10.44 24.85 -4.95
C SER A 425 9.09 25.46 -4.59
N PHE A 426 8.73 26.54 -5.26
CA PHE A 426 7.50 27.26 -4.96
C PHE A 426 6.97 28.04 -6.15
N SER A 427 5.72 28.47 -6.02
CA SER A 427 5.02 29.35 -6.94
C SER A 427 4.67 30.72 -6.32
N LYS A 428 4.67 30.79 -4.98
CA LYS A 428 4.37 32.01 -4.22
C LYS A 428 5.33 32.21 -3.06
N ILE A 429 5.56 33.47 -2.72
CA ILE A 429 6.33 33.89 -1.56
C ILE A 429 5.43 34.75 -0.69
N CYS A 430 5.32 34.40 0.59
CA CYS A 430 4.64 35.16 1.62
C CYS A 430 5.69 35.93 2.43
N LEU A 431 5.55 37.25 2.44
CA LEU A 431 6.42 38.17 3.14
C LEU A 431 5.65 38.79 4.30
N GLY A 432 6.12 38.54 5.52
CA GLY A 432 5.53 39.07 6.75
C GLY A 432 6.47 40.04 7.46
N MET A 433 5.93 41.13 7.99
CA MET A 433 6.66 42.01 8.91
C MET A 433 5.87 42.20 10.20
N LYS A 434 6.55 42.08 11.34
CA LYS A 434 6.01 42.35 12.67
C LYS A 434 6.70 43.54 13.30
N ILE A 435 5.90 44.56 13.64
CA ILE A 435 6.33 45.79 14.32
C ILE A 435 5.43 45.95 15.54
N GLY A 436 6.02 45.84 16.73
CA GLY A 436 5.25 45.75 17.98
C GLY A 436 4.30 44.55 17.94
N GLN A 437 3.00 44.80 18.09
CA GLN A 437 1.95 43.77 18.02
C GLN A 437 1.33 43.60 16.63
N HIS A 438 1.71 44.43 15.66
CA HIS A 438 1.13 44.39 14.32
C HIS A 438 1.96 43.48 13.43
N LEU A 439 1.37 42.38 13.01
CA LEU A 439 1.90 41.46 12.01
C LEU A 439 1.12 41.64 10.71
N ARG A 440 1.83 41.88 9.61
CA ARG A 440 1.24 42.18 8.30
C ARG A 440 1.93 41.39 7.22
N PHE A 441 1.17 41.01 6.20
CA PHE A 441 1.62 40.12 5.14
C PHE A 441 1.36 40.70 3.75
N THR A 442 2.18 40.24 2.80
CA THR A 442 1.92 40.39 1.37
C THR A 442 2.44 39.16 0.63
N VAL A 443 1.96 38.94 -0.60
CA VAL A 443 2.28 37.76 -1.40
C VAL A 443 2.86 38.18 -2.75
N ILE A 444 3.97 37.56 -3.12
CA ILE A 444 4.56 37.65 -4.45
C ILE A 444 4.24 36.34 -5.19
N ASN A 445 3.58 36.45 -6.35
CA ASN A 445 3.44 35.32 -7.27
C ASN A 445 4.71 35.19 -8.12
N LYS A 446 5.57 34.23 -7.79
CA LYS A 446 6.84 34.00 -8.48
C LYS A 446 7.21 32.52 -8.36
N GLN A 447 7.37 31.87 -9.51
CA GLN A 447 7.86 30.50 -9.57
C GLN A 447 9.39 30.46 -9.56
N ALA A 448 9.96 29.56 -8.75
CA ALA A 448 11.38 29.26 -8.70
C ALA A 448 11.66 27.89 -8.08
N ASP A 449 12.85 27.36 -8.34
CA ASP A 449 13.31 26.10 -7.75
C ASP A 449 13.62 26.24 -6.25
N SER A 450 14.00 27.45 -5.83
CA SER A 450 14.19 27.84 -4.43
C SER A 450 14.47 29.34 -4.28
N LEU A 451 14.45 29.87 -3.06
CA LEU A 451 14.74 31.28 -2.83
C LEU A 451 16.24 31.56 -3.03
N TYR A 452 17.08 30.58 -2.71
CA TYR A 452 18.50 30.56 -3.06
C TYR A 452 18.71 30.82 -4.56
N SER A 453 17.97 30.13 -5.44
CA SER A 453 18.11 30.30 -6.90
C SER A 453 17.75 31.71 -7.41
N LEU A 454 16.90 32.45 -6.67
CA LEU A 454 16.50 33.81 -7.01
C LEU A 454 17.45 34.89 -6.46
N ILE A 455 18.20 34.57 -5.40
CA ILE A 455 18.95 35.59 -4.66
C ILE A 455 20.47 35.39 -4.78
N ALA A 456 20.96 34.15 -4.73
CA ALA A 456 22.37 33.84 -4.50
C ALA A 456 23.33 34.37 -5.59
N ASP A 457 22.86 34.53 -6.83
CA ASP A 457 23.67 35.05 -7.95
C ASP A 457 23.81 36.58 -7.96
N GLY A 458 23.13 37.27 -7.04
CA GLY A 458 23.16 38.72 -6.91
C GLY A 458 22.49 39.48 -8.06
N GLN A 459 21.83 38.80 -9.00
CA GLN A 459 21.19 39.43 -10.15
C GLN A 459 19.86 40.07 -9.75
N TYR A 460 19.64 41.29 -10.25
CA TYR A 460 18.38 42.00 -10.05
C TYR A 460 17.25 41.32 -10.84
N ARG A 461 16.12 41.11 -10.17
CA ARG A 461 14.92 40.56 -10.81
C ARG A 461 13.72 41.39 -10.39
N ALA A 462 13.12 42.10 -11.34
CA ALA A 462 11.97 42.96 -11.09
C ALA A 462 10.74 42.15 -10.66
N ILE A 463 9.94 42.76 -9.79
CA ILE A 463 8.56 42.36 -9.51
C ILE A 463 7.65 43.59 -9.66
N SER A 464 6.34 43.44 -9.45
CA SER A 464 5.37 44.54 -9.56
C SER A 464 4.32 44.44 -8.45
N LEU A 465 4.73 44.52 -7.17
CA LEU A 465 3.80 44.58 -6.04
C LEU A 465 3.20 45.98 -5.87
N GLY A 466 3.95 47.01 -6.24
CA GLY A 466 3.58 48.40 -6.05
C GLY A 466 3.98 48.96 -4.68
N ARG A 467 4.29 50.27 -4.69
CA ARG A 467 4.78 51.03 -3.54
C ARG A 467 3.89 50.93 -2.31
N GLU A 468 2.58 51.08 -2.47
CA GLU A 468 1.64 51.05 -1.35
C GLU A 468 1.57 49.68 -0.68
N THR A 469 1.73 48.59 -1.45
CA THR A 469 1.82 47.23 -0.91
C THR A 469 3.03 47.08 0.01
N TRP A 470 4.18 47.62 -0.37
CA TRP A 470 5.37 47.65 0.48
C TRP A 470 5.17 48.51 1.73
N LYS A 471 4.58 49.70 1.58
CA LYS A 471 4.26 50.57 2.72
C LYS A 471 3.27 49.91 3.69
N ASN A 472 2.31 49.14 3.18
CA ASN A 472 1.32 48.45 4.01
C ASN A 472 1.94 47.43 4.97
N LEU A 473 3.06 46.79 4.62
CA LEU A 473 3.80 45.89 5.54
C LEU A 473 4.29 46.63 6.80
N ILE A 474 4.63 47.91 6.67
CA ILE A 474 5.13 48.76 7.76
C ILE A 474 3.97 49.47 8.47
N GLY A 475 3.00 49.93 7.69
CA GLY A 475 1.77 50.59 8.13
C GLY A 475 1.81 52.12 8.08
N SER A 476 1.04 52.77 8.94
CA SER A 476 0.83 54.23 8.88
C SER A 476 2.10 55.05 9.11
N ILE A 477 3.15 54.42 9.64
CA ILE A 477 4.47 55.03 9.85
C ILE A 477 5.45 54.79 8.69
N ALA A 478 5.04 54.05 7.65
CA ALA A 478 5.88 53.79 6.49
C ALA A 478 6.27 55.10 5.81
N SER A 479 7.52 55.19 5.37
CA SER A 479 8.05 56.32 4.62
C SER A 479 8.96 55.83 3.50
N LEU A 480 8.80 56.40 2.31
CA LEU A 480 9.72 56.23 1.19
C LEU A 480 9.86 57.59 0.49
N GLN A 481 10.98 57.86 -0.15
CA GLN A 481 11.12 59.08 -0.97
C GLN A 481 10.27 58.97 -2.23
N LEU A 482 9.77 60.10 -2.73
CA LEU A 482 8.60 60.16 -3.62
C LEU A 482 8.82 59.53 -5.01
N ASN A 483 10.06 59.49 -5.47
CA ASN A 483 10.45 59.02 -6.79
C ASN A 483 11.21 57.69 -6.70
N CYS A 484 11.47 57.06 -7.85
CA CYS A 484 11.96 55.69 -7.98
C CYS A 484 11.11 54.64 -7.22
N ASN A 485 10.70 53.59 -7.92
CA ASN A 485 9.97 52.46 -7.30
C ASN A 485 10.60 51.15 -7.75
N ARG A 486 11.92 51.07 -7.68
CA ARG A 486 12.64 49.87 -8.11
C ARG A 486 12.41 48.80 -7.06
N GLU A 487 11.62 47.80 -7.42
CA GLU A 487 11.27 46.69 -6.53
C GLU A 487 11.67 45.35 -7.15
N GLY A 488 11.95 44.36 -6.31
CA GLY A 488 12.40 43.06 -6.78
C GLY A 488 13.26 42.27 -5.81
N PHE A 489 14.00 41.34 -6.40
CA PHE A 489 15.09 40.60 -5.75
C PHE A 489 16.42 41.24 -6.08
N ASN A 490 17.35 41.26 -5.12
CA ASN A 490 18.65 41.93 -5.23
C ASN A 490 18.50 43.37 -5.75
N THR A 491 17.56 44.09 -5.15
CA THR A 491 17.20 45.46 -5.48
C THR A 491 18.32 46.39 -5.01
N VAL A 492 19.01 46.97 -5.99
CA VAL A 492 20.06 47.97 -5.83
C VAL A 492 19.86 49.08 -6.86
N ASP A 493 20.58 50.19 -6.69
CA ASP A 493 20.65 51.27 -7.67
C ASP A 493 21.15 50.76 -9.04
N VAL A 494 20.82 51.48 -10.12
CA VAL A 494 21.06 51.03 -11.50
C VAL A 494 22.55 51.02 -11.88
N ASN A 495 23.38 51.76 -11.15
CA ASN A 495 24.74 52.06 -11.57
C ASN A 495 25.83 51.42 -10.70
N ARG A 496 25.54 51.01 -9.45
CA ARG A 496 26.54 50.50 -8.48
C ARG A 496 27.83 51.33 -8.46
N ILE A 497 27.72 52.64 -8.73
CA ILE A 497 28.91 53.51 -8.83
C ILE A 497 29.49 53.74 -7.43
N ASP A 498 28.64 53.68 -6.39
CA ASP A 498 29.02 53.89 -5.00
C ASP A 498 28.37 52.84 -4.08
N VAL A 499 29.12 52.29 -3.12
CA VAL A 499 28.72 51.23 -2.16
C VAL A 499 27.76 51.77 -1.08
N TYR A 500 27.15 52.94 -1.31
CA TYR A 500 26.50 53.73 -0.27
C TYR A 500 25.03 54.02 -0.56
N HIS A 501 24.33 53.22 -1.38
CA HIS A 501 22.90 53.43 -1.62
C HIS A 501 22.04 52.32 -1.01
N SER A 502 20.78 52.65 -0.75
CA SER A 502 19.81 51.73 -0.17
C SER A 502 19.64 50.49 -1.03
N GLU A 503 19.74 49.33 -0.38
CA GLU A 503 19.68 48.02 -1.03
C GLU A 503 18.79 47.04 -0.26
N ALA A 504 18.22 46.07 -0.99
CA ALA A 504 17.33 45.05 -0.44
C ALA A 504 17.45 43.72 -1.20
N ARG A 505 17.57 42.61 -0.47
CA ARG A 505 17.52 41.28 -1.10
C ARG A 505 16.14 40.95 -1.63
N ILE A 506 15.11 41.36 -0.90
CA ILE A 506 13.73 41.38 -1.38
C ILE A 506 13.10 42.67 -0.90
N GLY A 507 12.77 43.59 -1.79
CA GLY A 507 12.31 44.91 -1.36
C GLY A 507 12.17 45.93 -2.47
N ILE A 508 11.74 47.12 -2.05
CA ILE A 508 11.67 48.34 -2.85
C ILE A 508 12.70 49.35 -2.35
N VAL A 509 13.33 50.05 -3.29
CA VAL A 509 14.22 51.20 -3.04
C VAL A 509 13.68 52.42 -3.79
N ALA A 510 13.87 53.60 -3.21
CA ALA A 510 13.33 54.86 -3.70
C ALA A 510 14.26 56.04 -3.39
N ASN A 511 14.07 57.14 -4.12
CA ASN A 511 14.81 58.40 -3.97
C ASN A 511 13.93 59.63 -4.30
N GLN A 512 14.57 60.80 -4.34
CA GLN A 512 13.97 62.09 -4.68
C GLN A 512 14.24 62.50 -6.13
N GLU A 513 15.14 61.83 -6.84
CA GLU A 513 15.45 62.09 -8.25
C GLU A 513 14.49 61.37 -9.21
N ASN A 514 14.40 61.83 -10.46
CA ASN A 514 13.59 61.17 -11.49
C ASN A 514 14.27 59.94 -12.12
N ASP A 515 15.19 59.29 -11.40
CA ASP A 515 15.85 58.04 -11.78
C ASP A 515 16.10 57.15 -10.55
N CYS A 516 16.68 55.95 -10.74
CA CYS A 516 16.96 55.01 -9.65
C CYS A 516 18.47 54.81 -9.42
N LYS A 517 19.28 55.88 -9.50
CA LYS A 517 20.74 55.80 -9.36
C LYS A 517 21.25 56.10 -7.95
N THR A 518 20.50 56.83 -7.14
CA THR A 518 20.91 57.32 -5.81
C THR A 518 19.81 57.06 -4.79
N CYS A 519 19.44 55.79 -4.62
CA CYS A 519 18.38 55.40 -3.70
C CYS A 519 18.79 55.62 -2.24
N ASP A 520 18.02 56.43 -1.49
CA ASP A 520 18.31 56.75 -0.08
C ASP A 520 17.22 56.22 0.87
N SER A 521 16.17 55.60 0.34
CA SER A 521 15.10 54.99 1.11
C SER A 521 14.73 53.59 0.62
N ARG A 522 14.23 52.75 1.52
CA ARG A 522 13.91 51.35 1.27
C ARG A 522 12.89 50.77 2.24
N ILE A 523 12.18 49.74 1.75
CA ILE A 523 11.41 48.80 2.56
C ILE A 523 11.76 47.40 2.06
N GLY A 524 12.11 46.48 2.97
CA GLY A 524 12.37 45.10 2.56
C GLY A 524 12.99 44.19 3.59
N PHE A 525 13.50 43.09 3.08
CA PHE A 525 14.16 41.99 3.78
C PHE A 525 15.59 41.87 3.26
N GLY A 526 16.54 41.66 4.17
CA GLY A 526 17.96 41.67 3.84
C GLY A 526 18.39 43.01 3.29
N THR A 527 18.11 44.07 4.03
CA THR A 527 18.38 45.44 3.60
C THR A 527 19.72 45.94 4.13
N GLY A 528 20.21 47.02 3.53
CA GLY A 528 21.49 47.65 3.85
C GLY A 528 21.65 49.00 3.17
N GLY A 529 22.81 49.62 3.37
CA GLY A 529 23.20 50.87 2.75
C GLY A 529 22.79 52.13 3.51
N TYR A 530 23.25 53.27 2.99
CA TYR A 530 23.04 54.60 3.55
C TYR A 530 21.55 54.99 3.60
N PHE A 531 21.09 55.83 4.54
CA PHE A 531 21.80 56.51 5.65
C PHE A 531 22.03 55.63 6.90
N GLU A 532 21.43 54.45 6.97
CA GLU A 532 21.40 53.62 8.17
C GLU A 532 21.59 52.15 7.77
N ASP A 533 22.83 51.66 7.82
CA ASP A 533 23.20 50.31 7.37
C ASP A 533 22.73 49.20 8.33
N ALA A 534 22.46 49.53 9.61
CA ALA A 534 22.19 48.52 10.63
C ALA A 534 20.80 47.87 10.54
N VAL A 535 19.90 48.38 9.69
CA VAL A 535 18.54 47.83 9.55
C VAL A 535 18.53 46.77 8.44
N ALA A 536 18.44 45.50 8.84
CA ALA A 536 18.43 44.35 7.94
C ALA A 536 17.01 43.96 7.45
N CYS A 537 15.96 44.44 8.11
CA CYS A 537 14.57 44.21 7.70
C CYS A 537 13.68 45.33 8.24
N GLY A 538 12.75 45.82 7.43
CA GLY A 538 11.84 46.91 7.80
C GLY A 538 11.98 48.11 6.86
N ASN A 539 11.89 49.33 7.41
CA ASN A 539 11.88 50.57 6.64
C ASN A 539 12.97 51.54 7.09
N VAL A 540 13.69 52.09 6.12
CA VAL A 540 14.60 53.23 6.28
C VAL A 540 14.24 54.27 5.23
N ALA A 541 14.03 55.51 5.65
CA ALA A 541 13.91 56.65 4.75
C ALA A 541 14.51 57.88 5.40
N TYR A 542 15.41 58.54 4.72
CA TYR A 542 15.99 59.81 5.12
C TYR A 542 15.86 60.80 3.95
N VAL A 543 16.05 62.09 4.20
CA VAL A 543 16.11 63.13 3.16
C VAL A 543 14.81 63.22 2.35
N GLY A 544 13.70 63.52 3.02
CA GLY A 544 12.44 63.88 2.34
C GLY A 544 11.54 62.69 1.98
N GLY A 545 11.55 61.63 2.80
CA GLY A 545 10.54 60.58 2.72
C GLY A 545 9.11 61.15 2.88
N ASP A 546 8.16 60.53 2.19
CA ASP A 546 6.76 60.95 2.13
C ASP A 546 6.02 60.96 3.49
N ASN A 547 6.62 60.38 4.53
CA ASN A 547 6.16 60.43 5.92
C ASN A 547 7.30 60.75 6.90
N GLY A 548 8.19 61.65 6.46
CA GLY A 548 9.36 62.10 7.19
C GLY A 548 10.48 61.07 7.27
N ASN A 549 11.55 61.39 8.01
CA ASN A 549 12.65 60.47 8.24
C ASN A 549 12.19 59.32 9.15
N ARG A 550 12.39 58.09 8.73
CA ARG A 550 11.96 56.89 9.46
C ARG A 550 13.09 55.87 9.55
N ARG A 551 13.22 55.28 10.74
CA ARG A 551 14.02 54.09 11.03
C ARG A 551 13.12 53.12 11.77
N THR A 552 12.65 52.09 11.08
CA THR A 552 11.64 51.17 11.60
C THR A 552 12.08 49.74 11.32
N PRO A 553 12.96 49.18 12.17
CA PRO A 553 13.31 47.77 12.08
C PRO A 553 12.07 46.91 12.37
N ALA A 554 11.95 45.79 11.66
CA ALA A 554 10.85 44.85 11.82
C ALA A 554 11.40 43.43 11.99
N MET A 555 10.63 42.57 12.64
CA MET A 555 10.85 41.13 12.55
C MET A 555 10.23 40.63 11.24
N GLY A 556 11.06 40.17 10.32
CA GLY A 556 10.67 39.68 9.01
C GLY A 556 10.46 38.16 8.98
N TYR A 557 9.45 37.71 8.24
CA TYR A 557 9.14 36.31 7.99
C TYR A 557 9.05 36.07 6.50
N ILE A 558 9.74 35.03 6.02
CA ILE A 558 9.67 34.60 4.62
C ILE A 558 9.19 33.15 4.60
N LEU A 559 8.08 32.92 3.92
CA LEU A 559 7.49 31.61 3.71
C LEU A 559 7.21 31.39 2.22
N VAL A 560 7.15 30.14 1.78
CA VAL A 560 6.95 29.78 0.38
C VAL A 560 5.89 28.69 0.21
N GLN A 561 5.20 28.71 -0.93
CA GLN A 561 4.10 27.79 -1.28
C GLN A 561 4.13 27.37 -2.75
#